data_AF-A0A1Z7ZS01-F1
#
_entry.id   AF-A0A1Z7ZS01-F1
#
_cell.length_a   1.000
_cell.length_b   1.000
_cell.length_c   1.000
_cell.angle_alpha   90.00
_cell.angle_beta   90.00
_cell.angle_gamma   90.00
#
_symmetry.space_group_name_H-M   'P 1'
#
loop_
_entity.id
_entity.type
_entity.pdbx_description
1 polymer ?
#
loop_
_entity_poly.entity_id
_entity_poly.type
_entity_poly.pdbx_seq_one_letter_code
_entity_poly.pdbx_strand_id
1 'polypeptide(L)'
;MSVRLNSHKGFKFAILAIGFFLVFVALKVLVTTENISIATYTNASAFIMLVVIICSIVGFIFSIKGRKDPNSIKKIIGLIINSILVLLFIATIVANVIDIQNSFS
;
A
#
# COMPACT_ATOMS: atom_id res chain seq x y z
N MET A 1 -16.56 -20.34 16.51
CA MET A 1 -15.86 -20.58 15.23
C MET A 1 -15.66 -19.25 14.45
N SER A 2 -15.05 -18.21 15.03
CA SER A 2 -14.88 -16.87 14.40
C SER A 2 -13.43 -16.37 14.33
N VAL A 3 -12.48 -17.14 14.87
CA VAL A 3 -11.10 -16.72 15.20
C VAL A 3 -10.15 -16.71 13.97
N ARG A 4 -10.67 -16.71 12.73
CA ARG A 4 -9.84 -16.65 11.49
C ARG A 4 -10.30 -15.61 10.47
N LEU A 5 -11.41 -14.91 10.74
CA LEU A 5 -12.00 -13.96 9.79
C LEU A 5 -11.13 -12.72 9.60
N ASN A 6 -10.52 -12.21 10.67
CA ASN A 6 -9.73 -10.97 10.62
C ASN A 6 -8.37 -11.19 9.94
N SER A 7 -7.67 -12.28 10.29
CA SER A 7 -6.41 -12.64 9.61
C SER A 7 -6.58 -12.90 8.11
N HIS A 8 -7.71 -13.50 7.69
CA HIS A 8 -7.97 -13.71 6.27
C HIS A 8 -8.28 -12.41 5.52
N LYS A 9 -9.04 -11.49 6.14
CA LYS A 9 -9.30 -10.16 5.58
C LYS A 9 -8.01 -9.35 5.43
N GLY A 10 -7.16 -9.31 6.47
CA GLY A 10 -5.87 -8.62 6.42
C GLY A 10 -4.96 -9.12 5.29
N PHE A 11 -4.92 -10.43 5.07
CA PHE A 11 -4.18 -11.03 3.95
C PHE A 11 -4.77 -10.67 2.58
N LYS A 12 -6.11 -10.62 2.43
CA LYS A 12 -6.73 -10.18 1.17
C LYS A 12 -6.39 -8.73 0.83
N PHE A 13 -6.44 -7.84 1.81
CA PHE A 13 -6.05 -6.44 1.61
C PHE A 13 -4.57 -6.30 1.25
N ALA A 14 -3.69 -7.12 1.85
CA ALA A 14 -2.28 -7.16 1.48
C ALA A 14 -2.06 -7.57 0.01
N ILE A 15 -2.74 -8.62 -0.46
CA ILE A 15 -2.66 -9.03 -1.86
C ILE A 15 -3.20 -7.95 -2.79
N LEU A 16 -4.34 -7.36 -2.43
CA LEU A 16 -4.97 -6.31 -3.23
C LEU A 16 -4.04 -5.09 -3.35
N ALA A 17 -3.44 -4.66 -2.24
CA ALA A 17 -2.49 -3.56 -2.21
C ALA A 17 -1.24 -3.85 -3.06
N ILE A 18 -0.69 -5.07 -2.99
CA ILE A 18 0.42 -5.48 -3.88
C ILE A 18 0.00 -5.43 -5.35
N GLY A 19 -1.19 -5.95 -5.68
CA GLY A 19 -1.69 -5.94 -7.06
C GLY A 19 -1.76 -4.53 -7.63
N PHE A 20 -2.38 -3.60 -6.89
CA PHE A 20 -2.42 -2.19 -7.29
C PHE A 20 -1.04 -1.53 -7.33
N PHE A 21 -0.15 -1.86 -6.40
CA PHE A 21 1.21 -1.35 -6.40
C PHE A 21 2.00 -1.81 -7.66
N LEU A 22 1.82 -3.05 -8.09
CA LEU A 22 2.42 -3.54 -9.34
C LEU A 22 1.86 -2.82 -10.57
N VAL A 23 0.56 -2.51 -10.59
CA VAL A 23 -0.05 -1.69 -11.66
C VAL A 23 0.53 -0.28 -11.67
N PHE A 24 0.76 0.33 -10.49
CA PHE A 24 1.44 1.61 -10.38
C PHE A 24 2.85 1.57 -10.99
N VAL A 25 3.63 0.53 -10.69
CA VAL A 25 4.98 0.34 -11.27
C VAL A 25 4.88 0.19 -12.80
N ALA A 26 3.91 -0.58 -13.30
CA ALA A 26 3.70 -0.74 -14.74
C ALA A 26 3.36 0.58 -15.43
N LEU A 27 2.48 1.41 -14.84
CA LEU A 27 2.18 2.75 -15.35
C LEU A 27 3.41 3.64 -15.38
N LYS A 28 4.30 3.53 -14.37
CA LYS A 28 5.56 4.28 -14.35
C LYS A 28 6.48 3.89 -15.51
N VAL A 29 6.56 2.60 -15.83
CA VAL A 29 7.33 2.13 -16.99
C VAL A 29 6.71 2.70 -18.28
N LEU A 30 5.39 2.62 -18.43
CA LEU A 30 4.70 3.10 -19.64
C LEU A 30 4.93 4.58 -19.91
N VAL A 31 4.85 5.45 -18.88
CA VAL A 31 5.10 6.88 -19.06
C VAL A 31 6.57 7.17 -19.39
N THR A 32 7.51 6.41 -18.81
CA THR A 32 8.94 6.55 -19.13
C THR A 32 9.26 6.13 -20.57
N THR A 33 8.52 5.15 -21.10
CA THR A 33 8.64 4.72 -22.52
C THR A 33 7.80 5.56 -23.49
N GLU A 34 7.23 6.69 -23.04
CA GLU A 34 6.36 7.58 -23.84
C GLU A 34 5.10 6.92 -24.44
N ASN A 35 4.73 5.73 -23.95
CA ASN A 35 3.53 5.02 -24.40
C ASN A 35 2.23 5.65 -23.86
N ILE A 36 2.32 6.43 -22.78
CA ILE A 36 1.21 7.19 -22.20
C ILE A 36 1.66 8.60 -21.86
N SER A 37 0.72 9.56 -21.89
CA SER A 37 1.02 10.93 -21.52
C SER A 37 1.30 11.09 -20.02
N ILE A 38 2.09 12.10 -19.66
CA ILE A 38 2.34 12.48 -18.26
C ILE A 38 1.02 12.79 -17.53
N ALA A 39 0.08 13.49 -18.18
CA ALA A 39 -1.21 13.82 -17.59
C ALA A 39 -2.04 12.56 -17.25
N THR A 40 -2.06 11.57 -18.16
CA THR A 40 -2.72 10.28 -17.93
C THR A 40 -2.06 9.54 -16.77
N TYR A 41 -0.73 9.48 -16.75
CA TYR A 41 0.02 8.86 -15.65
C TYR A 41 -0.28 9.52 -14.31
N THR A 42 -0.23 10.85 -14.22
CA THR A 42 -0.45 11.58 -12.97
C THR A 42 -1.83 11.29 -12.38
N ASN A 43 -2.88 11.35 -13.19
CA ASN A 43 -4.25 11.11 -12.69
C ASN A 43 -4.46 9.63 -12.29
N ALA A 44 -4.02 8.69 -13.13
CA ALA A 44 -4.20 7.27 -12.86
C ALA A 44 -3.36 6.79 -11.66
N SER A 45 -2.09 7.22 -11.59
CA SER A 45 -1.19 6.86 -10.50
C SER A 45 -1.63 7.44 -9.15
N ALA A 46 -2.16 8.67 -9.13
CA ALA A 46 -2.73 9.27 -7.92
C ALA A 46 -3.91 8.46 -7.37
N PHE A 47 -4.84 8.07 -8.25
CA PHE A 47 -5.98 7.23 -7.85
C PHE A 47 -5.54 5.85 -7.35
N ILE A 48 -4.62 5.19 -8.04
CA ILE A 48 -4.10 3.88 -7.64
C ILE A 48 -3.39 3.95 -6.29
N MET A 49 -2.53 4.96 -6.10
CA MET A 49 -1.82 5.14 -4.84
C MET A 49 -2.78 5.40 -3.67
N LEU A 50 -3.84 6.17 -3.88
CA LEU A 50 -4.90 6.35 -2.89
C LEU A 50 -5.51 5.01 -2.47
N VAL A 51 -5.84 4.14 -3.44
CA VAL A 51 -6.38 2.80 -3.17
C VAL A 51 -5.37 1.93 -2.42
N VAL A 52 -4.10 1.94 -2.81
CA VAL A 52 -3.02 1.20 -2.12
C VAL A 52 -2.92 1.63 -0.66
N ILE A 53 -2.96 2.93 -0.39
CA ILE A 53 -2.87 3.48 0.97
C ILE A 53 -4.07 3.03 1.81
N ILE A 54 -5.29 3.19 1.29
CA ILE A 54 -6.52 2.78 2.00
C ILE A 54 -6.47 1.27 2.30
N CYS A 55 -6.11 0.45 1.30
CA CYS A 55 -6.01 -1.00 1.48
C CYS A 55 -4.94 -1.37 2.50
N SER A 56 -3.79 -0.68 2.50
CA SER A 56 -2.69 -0.93 3.44
C SER A 56 -3.08 -0.59 4.88
N ILE A 57 -3.73 0.56 5.10
CA ILE A 57 -4.21 0.98 6.43
C ILE A 57 -5.29 0.01 6.93
N VAL A 58 -6.31 -0.27 6.12
CA VAL A 58 -7.40 -1.18 6.49
C VAL A 58 -6.86 -2.59 6.75
N GLY A 59 -5.98 -3.08 5.88
CA GLY A 59 -5.29 -4.36 6.01
C GLY A 59 -4.46 -4.44 7.29
N PHE A 60 -3.72 -3.38 7.63
CA PHE A 60 -2.93 -3.29 8.85
C PHE A 60 -3.82 -3.33 10.10
N ILE A 61 -4.93 -2.58 10.12
CA ILE A 61 -5.91 -2.60 11.22
C ILE A 61 -6.46 -4.03 11.42
N PHE A 62 -6.84 -4.71 10.35
CA PHE A 62 -7.32 -6.10 10.43
C PHE A 62 -6.23 -7.08 10.89
N SER A 63 -4.99 -6.90 10.45
CA SER A 63 -3.85 -7.71 10.91
C SER A 63 -3.56 -7.52 12.40
N ILE A 64 -3.66 -6.29 12.93
CA ILE A 64 -3.53 -6.02 14.37
C ILE A 64 -4.70 -6.65 15.14
N LYS A 65 -5.95 -6.46 14.68
CA LYS A 65 -7.13 -7.05 15.33
C LYS A 65 -7.09 -8.59 15.32
N GLY A 66 -6.50 -9.19 14.29
CA GLY A 66 -6.25 -10.63 14.17
C GLY A 66 -5.10 -11.15 15.05
N ARG A 67 -4.45 -10.33 15.88
CA ARG A 67 -3.33 -10.77 16.74
C ARG A 67 -3.72 -11.93 17.66
N LYS A 68 -4.99 -11.97 18.11
CA LYS A 68 -5.55 -13.06 18.94
C LYS A 68 -5.84 -14.35 18.16
N ASP A 69 -5.75 -14.32 16.83
CA ASP A 69 -5.95 -15.51 15.99
C ASP A 69 -4.73 -16.45 16.09
N PRO A 70 -4.90 -17.79 16.05
CA PRO A 70 -3.78 -18.72 16.05
C PRO A 70 -2.83 -18.42 14.89
N ASN A 71 -1.52 -18.48 15.16
CA ASN A 71 -0.50 -18.10 14.19
C ASN A 71 -0.60 -18.97 12.94
N SER A 72 -0.81 -18.31 11.80
CA SER A 72 -0.88 -18.92 10.47
C SER A 72 0.07 -18.14 9.55
N ILE A 73 0.69 -18.83 8.60
CA ILE A 73 1.58 -18.23 7.59
C ILE A 73 0.90 -17.04 6.90
N LYS A 74 -0.41 -17.12 6.59
CA LYS A 74 -1.19 -16.04 5.96
C LYS A 74 -1.25 -14.77 6.83
N LYS A 75 -1.32 -14.93 8.15
CA LYS A 75 -1.34 -13.81 9.11
C LYS A 75 0.03 -13.11 9.16
N ILE A 76 1.11 -13.88 9.19
CA ILE A 76 2.48 -13.35 9.20
C ILE A 76 2.73 -12.55 7.91
N ILE A 77 2.44 -13.15 6.76
CA ILE A 77 2.61 -12.50 5.45
C ILE A 77 1.75 -11.24 5.35
N GLY A 78 0.47 -11.31 5.72
CA GLY A 78 -0.43 -10.15 5.68
C GLY A 78 0.01 -9.03 6.63
N LEU A 79 0.54 -9.36 7.81
CA LEU A 79 1.08 -8.36 8.73
C LEU A 79 2.34 -7.71 8.16
N ILE A 80 3.31 -8.50 7.67
CA ILE A 80 4.57 -7.99 7.12
C ILE A 80 4.29 -7.05 5.94
N ILE A 81 3.52 -7.50 4.95
CA ILE A 81 3.23 -6.71 3.75
C ILE A 81 2.54 -5.39 4.11
N ASN A 82 1.45 -5.45 4.88
CA ASN A 82 0.71 -4.24 5.25
C ASN A 82 1.58 -3.28 6.10
N SER A 83 2.45 -3.81 6.97
CA SER A 83 3.36 -2.97 7.76
C SER A 83 4.41 -2.28 6.89
N ILE A 84 5.02 -3.00 5.94
CA ILE A 84 5.99 -2.44 5.00
C ILE A 84 5.34 -1.32 4.17
N LEU A 85 4.12 -1.55 3.65
CA LEU A 85 3.41 -0.54 2.87
C LEU A 85 3.04 0.70 3.68
N VAL A 86 2.61 0.53 4.94
CA VAL A 86 2.35 1.65 5.85
C VAL A 86 3.64 2.41 6.17
N LEU A 87 4.75 1.72 6.41
CA LEU A 87 6.05 2.35 6.65
C LEU A 87 6.53 3.15 5.44
N LEU A 88 6.41 2.58 4.23
CA LEU A 88 6.74 3.28 2.98
C LEU A 88 5.89 4.54 2.81
N PHE A 89 4.60 4.47 3.16
CA PHE A 89 3.72 5.62 3.10
C PHE A 89 4.15 6.72 4.08
N ILE A 90 4.44 6.38 5.33
CA ILE A 90 4.93 7.34 6.33
C ILE A 90 6.25 7.97 5.86
N ALA A 91 7.20 7.16 5.36
CA ALA A 91 8.47 7.65 4.84
C ALA A 91 8.25 8.63 3.67
N THR A 92 7.29 8.36 2.78
CA THR A 92 6.96 9.23 1.65
C THR A 92 6.39 10.57 2.13
N ILE A 93 5.53 10.57 3.16
CA ILE A 93 5.04 11.83 3.75
C ILE A 93 6.21 12.63 4.33
N VAL A 94 7.07 11.99 5.12
CA VAL A 94 8.21 12.65 5.76
C VAL A 94 9.17 13.24 4.71
N ALA A 95 9.50 12.50 3.66
CA ALA A 95 10.34 12.97 2.57
C ALA A 95 9.75 14.20 1.89
N ASN A 96 8.46 14.17 1.54
CA ASN A 96 7.79 15.31 0.92
C ASN A 96 7.76 16.54 1.84
N VAL A 97 7.57 16.36 3.15
CA VAL A 97 7.61 17.48 4.12
C VAL A 97 9.00 18.11 4.16
N ILE A 98 10.06 17.29 4.18
CA ILE A 98 11.45 17.76 4.15
C ILE A 98 11.75 18.51 2.85
N ASP A 99 11.34 17.97 1.70
CA ASP A 99 11.55 18.61 0.39
C ASP A 99 10.86 19.97 0.31
N ILE A 100 9.64 20.08 0.86
CA ILE A 100 8.92 21.35 0.96
C ILE A 100 9.70 22.35 1.81
N GLN A 101 10.18 21.95 2.99
CA GLN A 101 10.97 22.83 3.87
C GLN A 101 12.25 23.32 3.19
N ASN A 102 12.96 22.43 2.51
CA ASN A 102 14.18 22.75 1.76
C ASN A 102 13.90 23.68 0.57
N SER A 103 12.70 23.61 -0.02
CA SER A 103 12.32 24.49 -1.14
C SER A 103 12.02 25.93 -0.71
N PHE A 104 11.77 26.16 0.59
CA PHE A 104 11.50 27.48 1.18
C PHE A 104 12.71 28.07 1.94
N SER A 105 13.82 27.32 2.05
CA SER A 105 15.06 27.73 2.74
C SER A 105 16.11 28.17 1.72
#